data_AF-A0A955STX2-F1
#
_entry.id   AF-A0A955STX2-F1
#
_cell.length_a   1.000
_cell.length_b   1.000
_cell.length_c   1.000
_cell.angle_alpha   90.00
_cell.angle_beta   90.00
_cell.angle_gamma   90.00
#
_symmetry.space_group_name_H-M   'P 1'
#
loop_
_entity.id
_entity.type
_entity.pdbx_description
1 polymer ?
#
loop_
_entity_poly.entity_id
_entity_poly.type
_entity_poly.pdbx_seq_one_letter_code
_entity_poly.pdbx_strand_id
1 'polypeptide(L)'
;MAVVSSPEGIRLLMASGAFLGVLISIGFMTPIAIVLFTSLFLISPPLFGTLGDQAAIIVFWLLILLGGGKHYSVDSLLSRWSPLKRPIESLYFFAVRLTPENFARVRFFGIMVFWGVNFSAVAFHFFDEFWLQGDVLQVAMATGFWNDHYQFANAVKDGYPLLFHTLCRAGLYIQAIFETFLLLFMYLGWPGRMFVFLQGLGFFLMSLLFFNLGYLPLHELVMWGILFGYLPAMFPFLDRGAKKAGEERIANFGPHPINGLITLAFTIGFIFNLLNFARICGHPWNGYWPWNQPVWRAVHRT
;
A
#
# COMPACT_ATOMS: atom_id res chain seq x y z
N MET A 1 24.44 12.03 -8.17
CA MET A 1 23.22 12.88 -8.31
C MET A 1 23.04 13.48 -9.71
N ALA A 2 24.10 13.84 -10.46
CA ALA A 2 23.98 14.47 -11.79
C ALA A 2 23.24 13.63 -12.87
N VAL A 3 23.20 12.30 -12.75
CA VAL A 3 22.51 11.43 -13.72
C VAL A 3 20.98 11.48 -13.57
N VAL A 4 20.44 11.79 -12.39
CA VAL A 4 18.99 11.75 -12.13
C VAL A 4 18.29 13.04 -12.59
N SER A 5 19.05 14.12 -12.83
CA SER A 5 18.50 15.42 -13.21
C SER A 5 18.38 15.66 -14.71
N SER A 6 18.95 14.79 -15.57
CA SER A 6 18.79 14.93 -17.03
C SER A 6 17.48 14.29 -17.50
N PRO A 7 16.83 14.83 -18.56
CA PRO A 7 15.64 14.22 -19.15
C PRO A 7 15.86 12.75 -19.55
N GLU A 8 17.04 12.40 -20.05
CA GLU A 8 17.41 11.04 -20.42
C GLU A 8 17.50 10.13 -19.19
N GLY A 9 18.05 10.64 -18.08
CA GLY A 9 18.15 9.91 -16.82
C GLY A 9 16.78 9.58 -16.23
N ILE A 10 15.85 10.55 -16.26
CA ILE A 10 14.46 10.36 -15.83
C ILE A 10 13.77 9.31 -16.70
N ARG A 11 13.91 9.39 -18.03
CA ARG A 11 13.34 8.40 -18.97
C ARG A 11 13.88 7.00 -18.72
N LEU A 12 15.19 6.86 -18.51
CA LEU A 12 15.81 5.57 -18.20
C LEU A 12 15.28 4.99 -16.88
N LEU A 13 15.13 5.84 -15.86
CA LEU A 13 14.59 5.44 -14.57
C LEU A 13 13.14 4.95 -14.68
N MET A 14 12.31 5.68 -15.42
CA MET A 14 10.92 5.29 -15.71
C MET A 14 10.84 3.97 -16.49
N ALA A 15 11.66 3.81 -17.54
CA ALA A 15 11.71 2.58 -18.33
C ALA A 15 12.18 1.38 -17.47
N SER A 16 13.17 1.59 -16.61
CA SER A 16 13.66 0.57 -15.67
C SER A 16 12.57 0.18 -14.67
N GLY A 17 11.85 1.17 -14.12
CA GLY A 17 10.73 0.93 -13.22
C GLY A 17 9.61 0.13 -13.87
N ALA A 18 9.19 0.52 -15.09
CA ALA A 18 8.17 -0.20 -15.85
C ALA A 18 8.59 -1.64 -16.15
N PHE A 19 9.83 -1.84 -16.60
CA PHE A 19 10.39 -3.16 -16.88
C PHE A 19 10.39 -4.05 -15.62
N LEU A 20 10.92 -3.55 -14.51
CA LEU A 20 10.95 -4.29 -13.24
C LEU A 20 9.55 -4.59 -12.74
N GLY A 21 8.60 -3.65 -12.87
CA GLY A 21 7.21 -3.88 -12.54
C GLY A 21 6.59 -5.04 -13.33
N VAL A 22 6.90 -5.14 -14.64
CA VAL A 22 6.47 -6.28 -15.46
C VAL A 22 7.06 -7.58 -14.94
N LEU A 23 8.36 -7.60 -14.63
CA LEU A 23 9.03 -8.79 -14.07
C LEU A 23 8.39 -9.24 -12.76
N ILE A 24 8.09 -8.32 -11.84
CA ILE A 24 7.41 -8.61 -10.58
C ILE A 24 6.01 -9.19 -10.84
N SER A 25 5.27 -8.62 -11.80
CA SER A 25 3.89 -9.00 -12.08
C SER A 25 3.71 -10.38 -12.69
N ILE A 26 4.67 -10.82 -13.50
CA ILE A 26 4.73 -12.20 -14.01
C ILE A 26 5.46 -13.15 -13.04
N GLY A 27 6.12 -12.59 -12.02
CA GLY A 27 6.98 -13.26 -11.07
C GLY A 27 8.18 -13.94 -11.73
N PHE A 28 8.95 -13.17 -12.49
CA PHE A 28 10.24 -13.59 -13.05
C PHE A 28 11.39 -12.93 -12.28
N MET A 29 12.30 -13.76 -11.76
CA MET A 29 13.37 -13.35 -10.85
C MET A 29 12.84 -12.49 -9.71
N THR A 30 11.69 -12.87 -9.14
CA THR A 30 10.82 -12.01 -8.34
C THR A 30 11.56 -11.31 -7.20
N PRO A 31 12.34 -12.00 -6.33
CA PRO A 31 13.03 -11.33 -5.23
C PRO A 31 14.06 -10.29 -5.71
N ILE A 32 14.78 -10.57 -6.80
CA ILE A 32 15.75 -9.64 -7.40
C ILE A 32 15.01 -8.44 -7.99
N ALA A 33 13.96 -8.68 -8.78
CA ALA A 33 13.18 -7.61 -9.39
C ALA A 33 12.59 -6.67 -8.33
N ILE A 34 12.07 -7.22 -7.23
CA ILE A 34 11.58 -6.44 -6.08
C ILE A 34 12.70 -5.60 -5.44
N VAL A 35 13.88 -6.18 -5.18
CA VAL A 35 15.00 -5.43 -4.58
C VAL A 35 15.47 -4.29 -5.49
N LEU A 36 15.62 -4.56 -6.78
CA LEU A 36 16.02 -3.55 -7.76
C LEU A 36 14.97 -2.44 -7.86
N PHE A 37 13.68 -2.80 -7.91
CA PHE A 37 12.59 -1.84 -7.97
C PHE A 37 12.51 -0.99 -6.70
N THR A 38 12.67 -1.63 -5.53
CA THR A 38 12.74 -0.95 -4.24
C THR A 38 13.89 0.06 -4.19
N SER A 39 15.04 -0.31 -4.77
CA SER A 39 16.22 0.56 -4.84
C SER A 39 15.97 1.80 -5.69
N LEU A 40 15.10 1.74 -6.71
CA LEU A 40 14.72 2.91 -7.51
C LEU A 40 14.07 4.00 -6.66
N PHE A 41 13.23 3.63 -5.69
CA PHE A 41 12.62 4.60 -4.78
C PHE A 41 13.66 5.29 -3.88
N LEU A 42 14.69 4.56 -3.45
CA LEU A 42 15.73 5.09 -2.56
C LEU A 42 16.70 6.04 -3.26
N ILE A 43 17.03 5.79 -4.53
CA ILE A 43 18.02 6.59 -5.27
C ILE A 43 17.42 7.87 -5.88
N SER A 44 16.11 8.02 -5.92
CA SER A 44 15.45 9.20 -6.48
C SER A 44 14.30 9.71 -5.60
N PRO A 45 14.57 10.12 -4.35
CA PRO A 45 13.54 10.58 -3.41
C PRO A 45 12.60 11.69 -3.93
N PRO A 46 13.07 12.67 -4.74
CA PRO A 46 12.17 13.70 -5.29
C PRO A 46 11.15 13.16 -6.30
N LEU A 47 11.46 12.04 -6.95
CA LEU A 47 10.56 11.35 -7.87
C LEU A 47 9.75 10.26 -7.15
N PHE A 48 10.23 9.80 -6.00
CA PHE A 48 9.77 8.63 -5.27
C PHE A 48 9.85 8.89 -3.76
N GLY A 49 8.73 9.22 -3.15
CA GLY A 49 8.65 9.57 -1.73
C GLY A 49 7.23 9.76 -1.24
N THR A 50 6.25 9.34 -2.04
CA THR A 50 4.84 9.43 -1.73
C THR A 50 4.46 8.39 -0.67
N LEU A 51 3.29 8.55 -0.05
CA LEU A 51 2.73 7.53 0.82
C LEU A 51 2.55 6.19 0.07
N GLY A 52 2.19 6.25 -1.22
CA GLY A 52 2.10 5.08 -2.09
C GLY A 52 3.41 4.32 -2.22
N ASP A 53 4.54 5.03 -2.32
CA ASP A 53 5.88 4.41 -2.38
C ASP A 53 6.21 3.69 -1.08
N GLN A 54 5.93 4.31 0.06
CA GLN A 54 6.19 3.72 1.37
C GLN A 54 5.35 2.44 1.58
N ALA A 55 4.07 2.49 1.21
CA ALA A 55 3.20 1.31 1.23
C ALA A 55 3.71 0.21 0.29
N ALA A 56 4.16 0.57 -0.92
CA ALA A 56 4.73 -0.37 -1.87
C ALA A 56 5.99 -1.06 -1.33
N ILE A 57 6.91 -0.31 -0.71
CA ILE A 57 8.12 -0.84 -0.08
C ILE A 57 7.76 -1.86 1.01
N ILE A 58 6.77 -1.55 1.86
CA ILE A 58 6.28 -2.50 2.88
C ILE A 58 5.77 -3.78 2.23
N VAL A 59 4.90 -3.67 1.23
CA VAL A 59 4.37 -4.81 0.48
C VAL A 59 5.49 -5.65 -0.13
N PHE A 60 6.48 -5.01 -0.73
CA PHE A 60 7.63 -5.67 -1.35
C PHE A 60 8.48 -6.46 -0.36
N TRP A 61 8.77 -5.90 0.81
CA TRP A 61 9.43 -6.63 1.88
C TRP A 61 8.61 -7.82 2.37
N LEU A 62 7.30 -7.64 2.54
CA LEU A 62 6.42 -8.74 2.91
C LEU A 62 6.39 -9.85 1.86
N LEU A 63 6.36 -9.49 0.57
CA LEU A 63 6.44 -10.46 -0.53
C LEU A 63 7.77 -11.20 -0.53
N ILE A 64 8.91 -10.54 -0.36
CA ILE A 64 10.22 -11.22 -0.26
C ILE A 64 10.22 -12.21 0.91
N LEU A 65 9.83 -11.75 2.10
CA LEU A 65 9.85 -12.58 3.31
C LEU A 65 8.88 -13.77 3.21
N LEU A 66 7.74 -13.62 2.55
CA LEU A 66 6.76 -14.69 2.36
C LEU A 66 7.04 -15.58 1.13
N GLY A 67 8.07 -15.27 0.34
CA GLY A 67 8.36 -15.98 -0.90
C GLY A 67 7.31 -15.75 -1.99
N GLY A 68 6.84 -14.52 -2.13
CA GLY A 68 5.99 -14.06 -3.24
C GLY A 68 6.62 -14.43 -4.58
N GLY A 69 5.86 -15.13 -5.42
CA GLY A 69 6.36 -15.72 -6.66
C GLY A 69 6.77 -17.20 -6.56
N LYS A 70 6.86 -17.82 -5.38
CA LYS A 70 7.29 -19.23 -5.29
C LYS A 70 6.26 -20.25 -5.85
N HIS A 71 4.98 -19.88 -5.89
CA HIS A 71 3.89 -20.81 -6.20
C HIS A 71 3.18 -20.56 -7.54
N TYR A 72 2.89 -19.30 -7.86
CA TYR A 72 2.13 -18.90 -9.05
C TYR A 72 2.90 -17.82 -9.81
N SER A 73 3.86 -18.23 -10.63
CA SER A 73 4.74 -17.31 -11.36
C SER A 73 5.57 -18.01 -12.45
N VAL A 74 6.29 -17.22 -13.25
CA VAL A 74 7.34 -17.74 -14.14
C VAL A 74 8.46 -18.43 -13.36
N ASP A 75 8.90 -17.90 -12.21
CA ASP A 75 9.89 -18.57 -11.35
C ASP A 75 9.44 -19.98 -10.95
N SER A 76 8.16 -20.13 -10.57
CA SER A 76 7.59 -21.42 -10.18
C SER A 76 7.60 -22.41 -11.35
N LEU A 77 7.37 -21.93 -12.58
CA LEU A 77 7.42 -22.75 -13.79
C LEU A 77 8.86 -23.15 -14.12
N LEU A 78 9.81 -22.21 -14.09
CA LEU A 78 11.22 -22.45 -14.36
C LEU A 78 11.86 -23.39 -13.33
N SER A 79 11.43 -23.33 -12.07
CA SER A 79 11.94 -24.22 -11.01
C SER A 79 11.60 -25.70 -11.24
N ARG A 80 10.62 -26.02 -12.09
CA ARG A 80 10.28 -27.39 -12.49
C ARG A 80 11.31 -27.97 -13.46
N TRP A 81 12.10 -27.14 -14.12
CA TRP A 81 13.14 -27.57 -15.03
C TRP A 81 14.45 -27.83 -14.27
N SER A 82 14.93 -29.08 -14.30
CA SER A 82 16.06 -29.55 -13.47
C SER A 82 17.31 -28.65 -13.49
N PRO A 83 17.75 -28.08 -14.63
CA PRO A 83 18.92 -27.19 -14.66
C PRO A 83 18.70 -25.86 -13.93
N LEU A 84 17.47 -25.34 -13.93
CA LEU A 84 17.12 -24.04 -13.33
C LEU A 84 16.56 -24.15 -11.91
N LYS A 85 16.22 -25.37 -11.46
CA LYS A 85 15.66 -25.58 -10.12
C LYS A 85 16.48 -24.93 -9.00
N ARG A 86 17.76 -25.29 -8.88
CA ARG A 86 18.63 -24.79 -7.79
C ARG A 86 18.87 -23.28 -7.89
N PRO A 87 19.23 -22.69 -9.06
CA PRO A 87 19.34 -21.25 -9.20
C PRO A 87 18.07 -20.50 -8.79
N ILE A 88 16.90 -20.93 -9.28
CA ILE A 88 15.63 -20.28 -8.97
C ILE A 88 15.29 -20.42 -7.48
N GLU A 89 15.42 -21.62 -6.89
CA GLU A 89 15.18 -21.83 -5.46
C GLU A 89 16.11 -20.96 -4.59
N SER A 90 17.35 -20.74 -5.02
CA SER A 90 18.32 -19.89 -4.31
C SER A 90 17.94 -18.42 -4.26
N LEU A 91 17.13 -17.93 -5.22
CA LEU A 91 16.62 -16.55 -5.19
C LEU A 91 15.74 -16.28 -3.97
N TYR A 92 15.11 -17.33 -3.43
CA TYR A 92 14.17 -17.26 -2.31
C TYR A 92 14.86 -17.51 -0.95
N PHE A 93 16.18 -17.31 -0.84
CA PHE A 93 16.90 -17.62 0.40
C PHE A 93 16.46 -16.78 1.61
N PHE A 94 15.99 -15.55 1.39
CA PHE A 94 15.42 -14.69 2.43
C PHE A 94 13.98 -15.05 2.79
N ALA A 95 13.30 -15.88 1.99
CA ALA A 95 11.92 -16.26 2.25
C ALA A 95 11.86 -17.20 3.46
N VAL A 96 11.01 -16.88 4.43
CA VAL A 96 10.79 -17.74 5.58
C VAL A 96 10.03 -18.99 5.15
N ARG A 97 10.27 -20.10 5.84
CA ARG A 97 9.40 -21.28 5.70
C ARG A 97 8.00 -20.89 6.16
N LEU A 98 6.99 -21.11 5.30
CA LEU A 98 5.59 -20.80 5.60
C LEU A 98 5.02 -21.74 6.67
N THR A 99 5.30 -21.43 7.93
CA THR A 99 4.63 -21.99 9.11
C THR A 99 3.71 -20.92 9.71
N PRO A 100 2.67 -21.27 10.48
CA PRO A 100 1.80 -20.30 11.12
C PRO A 100 2.56 -19.29 12.00
N GLU A 101 3.59 -19.75 12.71
CA GLU A 101 4.45 -18.91 13.54
C GLU A 101 5.27 -17.91 12.72
N ASN A 102 5.95 -18.37 11.67
CA ASN A 102 6.73 -17.48 10.81
C ASN A 102 5.84 -16.47 10.08
N PHE A 103 4.65 -16.90 9.64
CA PHE A 103 3.68 -15.99 9.03
C PHE A 103 3.22 -14.91 10.03
N ALA A 104 2.96 -15.28 11.28
CA ALA A 104 2.62 -14.33 12.33
C ALA A 104 3.76 -13.33 12.61
N ARG A 105 5.02 -13.80 12.62
CA ARG A 105 6.21 -12.93 12.78
C ARG A 105 6.35 -11.93 11.62
N VAL A 106 6.17 -12.38 10.38
CA VAL A 106 6.23 -11.49 9.20
C VAL A 106 5.08 -10.48 9.20
N ARG A 107 3.85 -10.89 9.58
CA ARG A 107 2.73 -9.95 9.76
C ARG A 107 3.00 -8.92 10.84
N PHE A 108 3.54 -9.34 11.98
CA PHE A 108 3.92 -8.43 13.06
C PHE A 108 4.96 -7.42 12.59
N PHE A 109 5.99 -7.89 11.87
CA PHE A 109 6.96 -7.00 11.23
C PHE A 109 6.29 -6.00 10.29
N GLY A 110 5.40 -6.45 9.40
CA GLY A 110 4.65 -5.57 8.50
C GLY A 110 3.83 -4.51 9.24
N ILE A 111 3.11 -4.90 10.28
CA ILE A 111 2.32 -3.99 11.13
C ILE A 111 3.23 -2.96 11.82
N MET A 112 4.39 -3.38 12.33
CA MET A 112 5.34 -2.48 12.99
C MET A 112 5.89 -1.43 12.02
N VAL A 113 6.31 -1.85 10.82
CA VAL A 113 6.83 -0.91 9.81
C VAL A 113 5.72 0.01 9.33
N PHE A 114 4.52 -0.52 9.06
CA PHE A 114 3.37 0.28 8.67
C PHE A 114 2.98 1.29 9.76
N TRP A 115 2.93 0.88 11.03
CA TRP A 115 2.70 1.80 12.14
C TRP A 115 3.78 2.88 12.21
N GLY A 116 5.06 2.54 12.02
CA GLY A 116 6.15 3.52 11.96
C GLY A 116 5.92 4.61 10.90
N VAL A 117 5.51 4.21 9.69
CA VAL A 117 5.12 5.14 8.62
C VAL A 117 3.96 6.04 9.04
N ASN A 118 2.86 5.46 9.53
CA ASN A 118 1.68 6.22 9.97
C ASN A 118 2.01 7.19 11.11
N PHE A 119 2.78 6.73 12.11
CA PHE A 119 3.20 7.54 13.23
C PHE A 119 4.08 8.72 12.77
N SER A 120 5.00 8.48 11.82
CA SER A 120 5.78 9.55 11.21
C SER A 120 4.91 10.55 10.44
N ALA A 121 3.86 10.08 9.75
CA ALA A 121 2.95 10.95 9.00
C ALA A 121 2.21 11.91 9.95
N VAL A 122 1.67 11.40 11.06
CA VAL A 122 1.09 12.23 12.13
C VAL A 122 2.12 13.23 12.66
N ALA A 123 3.38 12.80 12.86
CA ALA A 123 4.43 13.67 13.35
C ALA A 123 4.72 14.85 12.40
N PHE A 124 4.70 14.61 11.08
CA PHE A 124 4.84 15.67 10.09
C PHE A 124 3.70 16.68 10.13
N HIS A 125 2.50 16.23 10.44
CA HIS A 125 1.32 17.08 10.49
C HIS A 125 1.27 18.04 11.69
N PHE A 126 2.16 17.90 12.68
CA PHE A 126 2.33 18.95 13.70
C PHE A 126 2.87 20.27 13.14
N PHE A 127 3.39 20.27 11.92
CA PHE A 127 3.88 21.46 11.23
C PHE A 127 2.93 21.93 10.11
N ASP A 128 1.75 21.30 9.96
CA ASP A 128 0.75 21.61 8.95
C ASP A 128 -0.43 22.38 9.58
N GLU A 129 -0.57 23.66 9.24
CA GLU A 129 -1.61 24.52 9.79
C GLU A 129 -3.03 24.02 9.47
N PHE A 130 -3.27 23.49 8.27
CA PHE A 130 -4.59 22.97 7.90
C PHE A 130 -4.93 21.71 8.69
N TRP A 131 -3.93 20.89 9.01
CA TRP A 131 -4.13 19.74 9.88
C TRP A 131 -4.48 20.18 11.30
N LEU A 132 -3.73 21.12 11.87
CA LEU A 132 -3.96 21.64 13.22
C LEU A 132 -5.34 22.32 13.36
N GLN A 133 -5.83 22.97 12.32
CA GLN A 133 -7.16 23.58 12.27
C GLN A 133 -8.28 22.57 11.99
N GLY A 134 -7.94 21.34 11.61
CA GLY A 134 -8.90 20.30 11.26
C GLY A 134 -9.53 20.44 9.87
N ASP A 135 -8.90 21.22 8.99
CA ASP A 135 -9.46 21.63 7.70
C ASP A 135 -8.81 20.91 6.50
N VAL A 136 -7.74 20.14 6.73
CA VAL A 136 -7.02 19.41 5.68
C VAL A 136 -7.90 18.49 4.84
N LEU A 137 -8.84 17.75 5.44
CA LEU A 137 -9.75 16.89 4.69
C LEU A 137 -10.81 17.68 3.92
N GLN A 138 -11.22 18.85 4.40
CA GLN A 138 -12.14 19.71 3.65
C GLN A 138 -11.46 20.23 2.39
N VAL A 139 -10.22 20.69 2.52
CA VAL A 139 -9.37 21.09 1.39
C VAL A 139 -9.19 19.92 0.41
N ALA A 140 -8.79 18.75 0.91
CA ALA A 140 -8.54 17.58 0.07
C ALA A 140 -9.81 17.16 -0.70
N MET A 141 -10.97 17.19 -0.04
CA MET A 141 -12.23 16.83 -0.68
C MET A 141 -12.74 17.90 -1.67
N ALA A 142 -12.53 19.20 -1.37
CA ALA A 142 -13.08 20.32 -2.15
C ALA A 142 -12.22 20.74 -3.35
N THR A 143 -11.03 20.15 -3.53
CA THR A 143 -10.08 20.54 -4.59
C THR A 143 -9.88 19.40 -5.59
N GLY A 144 -9.92 19.73 -6.89
CA GLY A 144 -9.69 18.77 -7.97
C GLY A 144 -8.26 18.23 -8.06
N PHE A 145 -7.34 18.78 -7.27
CA PHE A 145 -5.98 18.26 -7.16
C PHE A 145 -5.93 16.95 -6.37
N TRP A 146 -6.73 16.84 -5.31
CA TRP A 146 -6.73 15.69 -4.41
C TRP A 146 -7.93 14.77 -4.63
N ASN A 147 -9.06 15.27 -5.15
CA ASN A 147 -10.29 14.51 -5.31
C ASN A 147 -10.85 14.67 -6.73
N ASP A 148 -10.93 13.57 -7.48
CA ASP A 148 -11.49 13.60 -8.85
C ASP A 148 -12.99 13.92 -8.87
N HIS A 149 -13.66 13.73 -7.73
CA HIS A 149 -15.08 14.02 -7.51
C HIS A 149 -15.30 15.28 -6.65
N TYR A 150 -14.38 16.25 -6.70
CA TYR A 150 -14.46 17.46 -5.88
C TYR A 150 -15.72 18.30 -6.12
N GLN A 151 -16.34 18.26 -7.31
CA GLN A 151 -17.60 18.99 -7.57
C GLN A 151 -18.75 18.43 -6.72
N PHE A 152 -18.80 17.10 -6.53
CA PHE A 152 -19.76 16.48 -5.64
C PHE A 152 -19.52 16.92 -4.19
N ALA A 153 -18.26 16.93 -3.75
CA ALA A 153 -17.90 17.41 -2.42
C ALA A 153 -18.27 18.89 -2.21
N ASN A 154 -18.05 19.75 -3.22
CA ASN A 154 -18.46 21.15 -3.17
C ASN A 154 -19.98 21.30 -3.14
N ALA A 155 -20.73 20.53 -3.91
CA ALA A 155 -22.20 20.55 -3.84
C ALA A 155 -22.71 20.14 -2.45
N VAL A 156 -22.10 19.12 -1.82
CA VAL A 156 -22.44 18.72 -0.44
C VAL A 156 -22.05 19.81 0.56
N LYS A 157 -20.87 20.43 0.39
CA LYS A 157 -20.40 21.55 1.23
C LYS A 157 -21.34 22.75 1.15
N ASP A 158 -21.81 23.11 -0.04
CA ASP A 158 -22.69 24.26 -0.24
C ASP A 158 -24.11 23.98 0.25
N GLY A 159 -24.62 22.76 0.05
CA GLY A 159 -25.96 22.36 0.51
C GLY A 159 -26.04 22.06 2.01
N TYR A 160 -24.97 21.52 2.60
CA TYR A 160 -24.93 21.04 3.99
C TYR A 160 -23.59 21.38 4.68
N PRO A 161 -23.25 22.67 4.85
CA PRO A 161 -21.91 23.09 5.27
C PRO A 161 -21.50 22.55 6.65
N LEU A 162 -22.42 22.56 7.63
CA LEU A 162 -22.14 22.04 8.96
C LEU A 162 -21.85 20.53 8.93
N LEU A 163 -22.67 19.76 8.21
CA LEU A 163 -22.51 18.31 8.10
C LEU A 163 -21.17 17.97 7.42
N PHE A 164 -20.86 18.62 6.29
CA PHE A 164 -19.61 18.41 5.57
C PHE A 164 -18.40 18.67 6.47
N HIS A 165 -18.40 19.82 7.15
CA HIS A 165 -17.33 20.22 8.06
C HIS A 165 -17.16 19.23 9.22
N THR A 166 -18.26 18.82 9.86
CA THR A 166 -18.24 17.83 10.96
C THR A 166 -17.71 16.48 10.49
N LEU A 167 -18.13 15.99 9.32
CA LEU A 167 -17.66 14.70 8.79
C LEU A 167 -16.17 14.75 8.47
N CYS A 168 -15.67 15.82 7.85
CA CYS A 168 -14.25 15.98 7.58
C CYS A 168 -13.41 16.02 8.87
N ARG A 169 -13.83 16.78 9.90
CA ARG A 169 -13.10 16.82 11.18
C ARG A 169 -13.15 15.49 11.92
N ALA A 170 -14.31 14.84 11.95
CA ALA A 170 -14.44 13.52 12.56
C ALA A 170 -13.56 12.49 11.85
N GLY A 171 -13.56 12.46 10.52
CA GLY A 171 -12.69 11.59 9.73
C GLY A 171 -11.20 11.82 10.02
N LEU A 172 -10.79 13.09 10.13
CA LEU A 172 -9.42 13.45 10.47
C LEU A 172 -9.02 12.96 11.86
N TYR A 173 -9.86 13.17 12.88
CA TYR A 173 -9.56 12.73 14.23
C TYR A 173 -9.52 11.20 14.36
N ILE A 174 -10.45 10.50 13.70
CA ILE A 174 -10.43 9.03 13.66
C ILE A 174 -9.15 8.55 12.98
N GLN A 175 -8.73 9.19 11.88
CA GLN A 175 -7.48 8.87 11.20
C GLN A 175 -6.27 9.10 12.11
N ALA A 176 -6.17 10.24 12.78
CA ALA A 176 -5.08 10.54 13.70
C ALA A 176 -5.00 9.54 14.88
N ILE A 177 -6.16 9.15 15.44
CA ILE A 177 -6.25 8.13 16.49
C ILE A 177 -5.78 6.77 15.96
N PHE A 178 -6.23 6.38 14.76
CA PHE A 178 -5.82 5.15 14.11
C PHE A 178 -4.31 5.12 13.88
N GLU A 179 -3.73 6.16 13.27
CA GLU A 179 -2.31 6.22 12.94
C GLU A 179 -1.43 6.19 14.19
N THR A 180 -1.83 6.93 15.23
CA THR A 180 -1.07 7.02 16.50
C THR A 180 -1.13 5.70 17.28
N PHE A 181 -2.33 5.12 17.41
CA PHE A 181 -2.59 3.99 18.31
C PHE A 181 -2.78 2.66 17.59
N LEU A 182 -2.42 2.55 16.30
CA LEU A 182 -2.57 1.34 15.49
C LEU A 182 -2.07 0.10 16.23
N LEU A 183 -0.83 0.16 16.73
CA LEU A 183 -0.21 -0.97 17.42
C LEU A 183 -0.96 -1.33 18.69
N LEU A 184 -1.36 -0.34 19.49
CA LEU A 184 -2.15 -0.55 20.70
C LEU A 184 -3.48 -1.25 20.39
N PHE A 185 -4.21 -0.78 19.37
CA PHE A 185 -5.48 -1.40 18.98
C PHE A 185 -5.33 -2.84 18.48
N MET A 186 -4.19 -3.19 17.87
CA MET A 186 -3.91 -4.58 17.52
C MET A 186 -3.78 -5.50 18.74
N TYR A 187 -3.44 -4.97 19.92
CA TYR A 187 -3.34 -5.71 21.19
C TYR A 187 -4.62 -5.69 22.05
N LEU A 188 -5.60 -4.81 21.77
CA LEU A 188 -6.89 -4.76 22.50
C LEU A 188 -7.86 -5.91 22.14
N GLY A 189 -7.36 -7.01 21.59
CA GLY A 189 -8.17 -8.16 21.24
C GLY A 189 -9.08 -7.92 20.03
N TRP A 190 -10.31 -8.42 20.09
CA TRP A 190 -11.26 -8.37 18.97
C TRP A 190 -11.69 -6.94 18.59
N PRO A 191 -12.15 -6.08 19.52
CA PRO A 191 -12.67 -4.77 19.16
C PRO A 191 -11.61 -3.86 18.53
N GLY A 192 -10.41 -3.82 19.10
CA GLY A 192 -9.32 -3.01 18.54
C GLY A 192 -8.87 -3.48 17.16
N ARG A 193 -8.75 -4.80 16.95
CA ARG A 193 -8.42 -5.35 15.62
C ARG A 193 -9.50 -5.05 14.58
N MET A 194 -10.78 -5.08 14.97
CA MET A 194 -11.88 -4.68 14.09
C MET A 194 -11.83 -3.20 13.75
N PHE A 195 -11.55 -2.34 14.72
CA PHE A 195 -11.34 -0.92 14.46
C PHE A 195 -10.22 -0.72 13.44
N VAL A 196 -9.04 -1.33 13.64
CA VAL A 196 -7.90 -1.21 12.70
C VAL A 196 -8.27 -1.72 11.31
N PHE A 197 -8.93 -2.87 11.23
CA PHE A 197 -9.34 -3.46 9.96
C PHE A 197 -10.34 -2.56 9.21
N LEU A 198 -11.42 -2.14 9.87
CA LEU A 198 -12.47 -1.32 9.28
C LEU A 198 -11.98 0.07 8.91
N GLN A 199 -11.16 0.70 9.76
CA GLN A 199 -10.63 2.02 9.49
C GLN A 199 -9.71 2.00 8.26
N GLY A 200 -8.80 1.05 8.18
CA GLY A 200 -7.94 0.96 7.00
C GLY A 200 -8.69 0.52 5.74
N LEU A 201 -9.75 -0.29 5.86
CA LEU A 201 -10.65 -0.56 4.73
C LEU A 201 -11.38 0.72 4.30
N GLY A 202 -11.83 1.53 5.25
CA GLY A 202 -12.45 2.84 4.98
C GLY A 202 -11.47 3.78 4.27
N PHE A 203 -10.23 3.86 4.73
CA PHE A 203 -9.19 4.65 4.07
C PHE A 203 -8.91 4.15 2.65
N PHE A 204 -8.76 2.84 2.45
CA PHE A 204 -8.61 2.23 1.12
C PHE A 204 -9.78 2.59 0.17
N LEU A 205 -11.02 2.54 0.66
CA LEU A 205 -12.19 2.89 -0.15
C LEU A 205 -12.20 4.38 -0.49
N MET A 206 -11.84 5.24 0.46
CA MET A 206 -11.73 6.68 0.21
C MET A 206 -10.60 7.00 -0.79
N SER A 207 -9.46 6.33 -0.66
CA SER A 207 -8.31 6.49 -1.55
C SER A 207 -8.60 5.94 -2.95
N LEU A 208 -9.42 4.91 -3.09
CA LEU A 208 -9.81 4.35 -4.38
C LEU A 208 -10.90 5.16 -5.09
N LEU A 209 -11.93 5.60 -4.35
CA LEU A 209 -13.15 6.17 -4.93
C LEU A 209 -13.13 7.69 -5.04
N PHE A 210 -12.39 8.37 -4.17
CA PHE A 210 -12.39 9.84 -4.11
C PHE A 210 -11.01 10.40 -4.38
N PHE A 211 -10.00 9.96 -3.64
CA PHE A 211 -8.71 10.63 -3.70
C PHE A 211 -7.83 10.20 -4.89
N ASN A 212 -7.17 11.16 -5.52
CA ASN A 212 -6.20 10.91 -6.58
C ASN A 212 -4.80 10.59 -5.99
N LEU A 213 -4.69 9.47 -5.28
CA LEU A 213 -3.45 9.03 -4.61
C LEU A 213 -2.64 8.04 -5.45
N GLY A 214 -2.87 8.02 -6.77
CA GLY A 214 -2.19 7.15 -7.71
C GLY A 214 -2.39 5.66 -7.38
N TYR A 215 -1.29 4.94 -7.18
CA TYR A 215 -1.30 3.50 -6.93
C TYR A 215 -1.40 3.09 -5.46
N LEU A 216 -1.53 4.04 -4.54
CA LEU A 216 -1.65 3.73 -3.11
C LEU A 216 -2.74 2.69 -2.81
N PRO A 217 -3.99 2.81 -3.31
CA PRO A 217 -5.07 1.90 -2.93
C PRO A 217 -4.75 0.43 -3.24
N LEU A 218 -4.02 0.18 -4.34
CA LEU A 218 -3.63 -1.17 -4.74
C LEU A 218 -2.63 -1.79 -3.77
N HIS A 219 -1.64 -1.02 -3.33
CA HIS A 219 -0.66 -1.49 -2.35
C HIS A 219 -1.32 -1.68 -0.99
N GLU A 220 -2.26 -0.82 -0.61
CA GLU A 220 -3.08 -0.99 0.59
C GLU A 220 -3.89 -2.26 0.55
N LEU A 221 -4.55 -2.57 -0.57
CA LEU A 221 -5.31 -3.80 -0.73
C LEU A 221 -4.43 -5.04 -0.56
N VAL A 222 -3.26 -5.06 -1.20
CA VAL A 222 -2.31 -6.17 -1.08
C VAL A 222 -1.78 -6.30 0.35
N MET A 223 -1.40 -5.17 0.96
CA MET A 223 -0.95 -5.13 2.35
C MET A 223 -2.06 -5.63 3.30
N TRP A 224 -3.30 -5.19 3.13
CA TRP A 224 -4.46 -5.67 3.91
C TRP A 224 -4.69 -7.16 3.69
N GLY A 225 -4.55 -7.65 2.46
CA GLY A 225 -4.63 -9.08 2.16
C GLY A 225 -3.57 -9.90 2.90
N ILE A 226 -2.33 -9.41 2.99
CA ILE A 226 -1.26 -10.07 3.74
C ILE A 226 -1.49 -9.95 5.26
N LEU A 227 -1.83 -8.76 5.74
CA LEU A 227 -1.95 -8.44 7.16
C LEU A 227 -3.22 -9.01 7.80
N PHE A 228 -4.30 -9.24 7.03
CA PHE A 228 -5.59 -9.67 7.56
C PHE A 228 -6.24 -10.84 6.81
N GLY A 229 -5.70 -11.29 5.67
CA GLY A 229 -6.33 -12.33 4.83
C GLY A 229 -6.52 -13.70 5.50
N TYR A 230 -5.87 -13.97 6.64
CA TYR A 230 -6.16 -15.15 7.44
C TYR A 230 -7.29 -14.87 8.45
N LEU A 231 -8.54 -15.06 8.00
CA LEU A 231 -9.77 -14.86 8.78
C LEU A 231 -9.79 -15.49 10.19
N PRO A 232 -9.26 -16.71 10.44
CA PRO A 232 -9.29 -17.29 11.78
C PRO A 232 -8.55 -16.45 12.83
N ALA A 233 -7.54 -15.67 12.42
CA ALA A 233 -6.83 -14.77 13.31
C ALA A 233 -7.63 -13.51 13.68
N MET A 234 -8.56 -13.09 12.82
CA MET A 234 -9.45 -11.97 13.12
C MET A 234 -10.59 -12.40 14.03
N PHE A 235 -11.17 -13.58 13.82
CA PHE A 235 -12.38 -14.02 14.52
C PHE A 235 -12.14 -15.26 15.41
N PRO A 236 -11.43 -15.14 16.55
CA PRO A 236 -11.12 -16.30 17.40
C PRO A 236 -12.36 -16.99 17.99
N PHE A 237 -13.52 -16.35 17.97
CA PHE A 237 -14.78 -16.98 18.37
C PHE A 237 -15.36 -17.91 17.30
N LEU A 238 -15.05 -17.71 16.01
CA LEU A 238 -15.35 -18.66 14.93
C LEU A 238 -14.44 -19.89 15.02
N ASP A 239 -13.25 -19.73 15.62
CA ASP A 239 -12.26 -20.79 15.81
C ASP A 239 -12.58 -21.74 16.98
N ARG A 240 -13.55 -21.40 17.84
CA ARG A 240 -13.99 -22.28 18.94
C ARG A 240 -14.62 -23.59 18.45
N GLY A 241 -15.19 -23.61 17.25
CA GLY A 241 -15.62 -24.85 16.57
C GLY A 241 -14.50 -25.54 15.77
N ALA A 242 -13.45 -24.81 15.39
CA ALA A 242 -12.38 -25.29 14.53
C ALA A 242 -11.17 -25.84 15.31
N LYS A 243 -11.03 -25.62 16.63
CA LYS A 243 -9.98 -26.31 17.43
C LYS A 243 -9.99 -27.84 17.29
N LYS A 244 -11.16 -28.47 17.13
CA LYS A 244 -11.29 -29.92 16.88
C LYS A 244 -11.01 -30.35 15.42
N ALA A 245 -11.14 -29.44 14.46
CA ALA A 245 -10.91 -29.71 13.03
C ALA A 245 -9.55 -29.17 12.53
N GLY A 246 -8.92 -28.29 13.30
CA GLY A 246 -7.68 -27.61 13.01
C GLY A 246 -6.47 -28.50 13.24
N GLU A 247 -6.50 -29.37 14.25
CA GLU A 247 -5.42 -30.35 14.48
C GLU A 247 -5.27 -31.34 13.30
N GLU A 248 -6.37 -31.73 12.64
CA GLU A 248 -6.33 -32.54 11.40
C GLU A 248 -6.00 -31.73 10.12
N ARG A 249 -6.40 -30.45 10.03
CA ARG A 249 -6.08 -29.60 8.87
C ARG A 249 -4.65 -29.05 8.88
N ILE A 250 -4.04 -28.86 10.05
CA ILE A 250 -2.66 -28.35 10.21
C ILE A 250 -1.64 -29.30 9.57
N ALA A 251 -1.92 -30.60 9.49
CA ALA A 251 -1.08 -31.58 8.82
C ALA A 251 -1.14 -31.51 7.26
N ASN A 252 -2.15 -30.86 6.69
CA ASN A 252 -2.44 -30.86 5.25
C ASN A 252 -2.41 -29.47 4.59
N PHE A 253 -1.71 -28.49 5.18
CA PHE A 253 -1.53 -27.17 4.55
C PHE A 253 -0.65 -27.26 3.29
N GLY A 254 -1.27 -27.59 2.17
CA GLY A 254 -0.78 -27.27 0.84
C GLY A 254 -0.77 -25.74 0.60
N PRO A 255 -0.20 -25.27 -0.53
CA PRO A 255 -0.08 -23.85 -0.84
C PRO A 255 -1.45 -23.17 -0.83
N HIS A 256 -1.63 -22.21 0.07
CA HIS A 256 -2.91 -21.54 0.29
C HIS A 256 -3.36 -20.78 -0.98
N PRO A 257 -4.64 -20.89 -1.39
CA PRO A 257 -5.20 -20.15 -2.54
C PRO A 257 -5.12 -18.62 -2.38
N ILE A 258 -4.95 -18.12 -1.14
CA ILE A 258 -4.74 -16.69 -0.84
C ILE A 258 -3.49 -16.16 -1.54
N ASN A 259 -2.43 -16.96 -1.70
CA ASN A 259 -1.23 -16.51 -2.41
C ASN A 259 -1.49 -16.31 -3.91
N GLY A 260 -2.36 -17.14 -4.52
CA GLY A 260 -2.77 -16.97 -5.92
C GLY A 260 -3.67 -15.75 -6.12
N LEU A 261 -4.56 -15.47 -5.17
CA LEU A 261 -5.41 -14.27 -5.16
C LEU A 261 -4.62 -12.98 -4.92
N ILE A 262 -3.61 -13.02 -4.04
CA ILE A 262 -2.71 -11.89 -3.80
C ILE A 262 -1.85 -11.63 -5.04
N THR A 263 -1.28 -12.67 -5.67
CA THR A 263 -0.53 -12.51 -6.92
C THR A 263 -1.44 -12.02 -8.06
N LEU A 264 -2.66 -12.54 -8.19
CA LEU A 264 -3.62 -12.08 -9.19
C LEU A 264 -4.08 -10.63 -8.95
N ALA A 265 -4.36 -10.25 -7.70
CA ALA A 265 -4.69 -8.87 -7.34
C ALA A 265 -3.50 -7.92 -7.60
N PHE A 266 -2.28 -8.40 -7.37
CA PHE A 266 -1.05 -7.67 -7.72
C PHE A 266 -0.91 -7.51 -9.24
N THR A 267 -1.13 -8.56 -10.03
CA THR A 267 -1.10 -8.50 -11.50
C THR A 267 -2.20 -7.59 -12.06
N ILE A 268 -3.43 -7.67 -11.54
CA ILE A 268 -4.55 -6.79 -11.97
C ILE A 268 -4.27 -5.34 -11.58
N GLY A 269 -3.84 -5.10 -10.34
CA GLY A 269 -3.44 -3.77 -9.88
C GLY A 269 -2.28 -3.19 -10.69
N PHE A 270 -1.30 -4.02 -11.03
CA PHE A 270 -0.19 -3.59 -11.88
C PHE A 270 -0.62 -3.27 -13.32
N ILE A 271 -1.49 -4.07 -13.94
CA ILE A 271 -2.06 -3.76 -15.26
C ILE A 271 -2.83 -2.44 -15.21
N PHE A 272 -3.65 -2.23 -14.17
CA PHE A 272 -4.36 -0.97 -13.95
C PHE A 272 -3.39 0.21 -13.79
N ASN A 273 -2.28 0.01 -13.08
CA ASN A 273 -1.21 1.00 -12.94
C ASN A 273 -0.48 1.27 -14.25
N LEU A 274 -0.23 0.26 -15.09
CA LEU A 274 0.41 0.45 -16.39
C LEU A 274 -0.49 1.29 -17.32
N LEU A 275 -1.81 1.06 -17.23
CA LEU A 275 -2.82 1.81 -17.98
C LEU A 275 -2.97 3.25 -17.45
N ASN A 276 -3.02 3.46 -16.14
CA ASN A 276 -3.06 4.80 -15.55
C ASN A 276 -1.74 5.55 -15.75
N PHE A 277 -0.60 4.88 -15.66
CA PHE A 277 0.72 5.44 -15.97
C PHE A 277 0.80 5.84 -17.44
N ALA A 278 0.32 5.01 -18.37
CA ALA A 278 0.24 5.38 -19.79
C ALA A 278 -0.66 6.61 -20.02
N ARG A 279 -1.77 6.73 -19.26
CA ARG A 279 -2.64 7.91 -19.28
C ARG A 279 -1.96 9.16 -18.71
N ILE A 280 -1.20 9.03 -17.63
CA ILE A 280 -0.46 10.12 -16.98
C ILE A 280 0.75 10.56 -17.83
N CYS A 281 1.50 9.63 -18.43
CA CYS A 281 2.61 9.94 -19.34
C CYS A 281 2.15 10.52 -20.69
N GLY A 282 0.87 10.38 -21.04
CA GLY A 282 0.23 11.13 -22.12
C GLY A 282 -0.07 12.58 -21.77
N HIS A 283 -0.02 12.95 -20.48
CA HIS A 283 -0.12 14.33 -20.00
C HIS A 283 1.27 14.86 -19.60
N PRO A 284 1.64 16.10 -19.97
CA PRO A 284 2.90 16.68 -19.54
C PRO A 284 2.95 16.75 -18.01
N TRP A 285 3.90 16.01 -17.44
CA TRP A 285 4.14 15.90 -16.00
C TRP A 285 4.77 17.20 -15.49
N ASN A 286 3.94 18.12 -14.97
CA ASN A 286 4.41 19.32 -14.27
C ASN A 286 4.67 18.96 -12.81
N GLY A 287 5.90 18.53 -12.50
CA GLY A 287 6.29 18.12 -11.16
C GLY A 287 5.89 19.14 -10.08
N TYR A 288 5.03 18.73 -9.14
CA TYR A 288 4.60 19.57 -8.03
C TYR A 288 4.30 18.74 -6.80
N TRP A 289 5.15 18.88 -5.77
CA TRP A 289 4.73 18.67 -4.39
C TRP A 289 4.22 20.03 -3.84
N PRO A 290 3.04 20.14 -3.20
CA PRO A 290 2.25 21.37 -3.30
C PRO A 290 2.50 22.41 -2.21
N TRP A 291 3.03 22.03 -1.06
CA TRP A 291 2.96 22.89 0.14
C TRP A 291 3.75 24.21 0.07
N ASN A 292 4.62 24.39 -0.94
CA ASN A 292 5.39 25.61 -1.14
C ASN A 292 5.11 26.34 -2.47
N GLN A 293 4.06 25.96 -3.20
CA GLN A 293 3.78 26.58 -4.50
C GLN A 293 3.11 27.96 -4.38
N PRO A 294 3.51 28.96 -5.19
CA PRO A 294 2.85 30.27 -5.26
C PRO A 294 1.35 30.18 -5.57
N VAL A 295 0.90 29.12 -6.27
CA VAL A 295 -0.52 28.85 -6.57
C VAL A 295 -1.35 28.68 -5.29
N TRP A 296 -0.78 28.08 -4.25
CA TRP A 296 -1.42 27.96 -2.94
C TRP A 296 -1.60 29.32 -2.25
N ARG A 297 -0.67 30.26 -2.44
CA ARG A 297 -0.81 31.63 -1.92
C ARG A 297 -1.81 32.46 -2.74
N ALA A 298 -2.10 32.08 -3.98
CA ALA A 298 -3.02 32.79 -4.85
C ALA A 298 -4.49 32.44 -4.58
N VAL A 299 -4.79 31.17 -4.25
CA VAL A 299 -6.15 30.71 -3.92
C VAL A 299 -6.65 31.25 -2.58
N HIS A 300 -5.74 31.69 -1.68
CA HIS A 300 -6.09 32.27 -0.37
C HIS A 300 -6.00 33.80 -0.30
N ARG A 301 -5.84 34.49 -1.45
CA ARG A 301 -5.90 35.96 -1.54
C ARG A 301 -7.19 36.49 -2.16
N THR A 302 -8.18 35.62 -2.36
CA THR A 302 -9.55 35.94 -2.80
C THR A 302 -10.53 35.41 -1.78
#